data_AF-A0A7Y3H3Z6-F1
#
_entry.id   AF-A0A7Y3H3Z6-F1
#
_cell.length_a   1.000
_cell.length_b   1.000
_cell.length_c   1.000
_cell.angle_alpha   90.00
_cell.angle_beta   90.00
_cell.angle_gamma   90.00
#
_symmetry.space_group_name_H-M   'P 1'
#
loop_
_entity.id
_entity.type
_entity.pdbx_description
1 polymer ?
#
loop_
_entity_poly.entity_id
_entity_poly.type
_entity_poly.pdbx_seq_one_letter_code
_entity_poly.pdbx_strand_id
1 'polypeptide(L)' 'SDWIQLKSNILKNAENFALAIEQMSDTKLESVFLDKKYGTYRRNIEGMIEHCYYHLGQIVLIRKMINDQP' A
#
# COMPACT_ATOMS: atom_id res chain seq x y z
N SER A 1 -7.31 -17.83 -12.62
CA SER A 1 -6.93 -18.60 -11.42
C SER A 1 -6.04 -17.75 -10.52
N ASP A 2 -4.84 -17.34 -10.95
CA ASP A 2 -3.88 -16.65 -10.06
C ASP A 2 -4.17 -15.15 -9.86
N TRP A 3 -4.67 -14.47 -10.89
CA TRP A 3 -5.04 -13.05 -10.80
C TRP A 3 -6.15 -12.77 -9.77
N ILE A 4 -7.13 -13.67 -9.68
CA ILE A 4 -8.21 -13.55 -8.68
C ILE A 4 -7.63 -13.74 -7.28
N GLN A 5 -6.75 -14.72 -7.10
CA GLN A 5 -6.07 -14.96 -5.82
C GLN A 5 -5.20 -13.77 -5.41
N LEU A 6 -4.44 -13.19 -6.34
CA LEU A 6 -3.63 -12.00 -6.08
C LEU A 6 -4.49 -10.83 -5.58
N LYS A 7 -5.61 -10.55 -6.26
CA LYS A 7 -6.56 -9.52 -5.82
C LYS A 7 -7.16 -9.82 -4.45
N SER A 8 -7.56 -11.07 -4.21
CA SER A 8 -8.11 -11.47 -2.91
C SER A 8 -7.08 -11.28 -1.80
N ASN A 9 -5.84 -11.69 -2.03
CA ASN A 9 -4.74 -11.54 -1.07
C ASN A 9 -4.43 -10.08 -0.78
N ILE A 10 -4.37 -9.22 -1.81
CA ILE A 10 -4.04 -7.80 -1.62
C ILE A 10 -5.15 -7.08 -0.84
N LEU A 11 -6.42 -7.39 -1.12
CA LEU A 11 -7.55 -6.80 -0.42
C LEU A 11 -7.61 -7.27 1.04
N LYS A 12 -7.42 -8.57 1.29
CA LYS A 12 -7.35 -9.13 2.64
C LYS A 12 -6.20 -8.54 3.45
N ASN A 13 -5.03 -8.38 2.84
CA ASN A 13 -3.87 -7.78 3.52
C ASN A 13 -4.10 -6.29 3.81
N ALA A 14 -4.73 -5.56 2.89
CA ALA A 14 -5.08 -4.16 3.09
C ALA A 14 -6.09 -3.99 4.23
N GLU A 15 -7.09 -4.86 4.32
CA GLU A 15 -8.06 -4.88 5.44
C GLU A 15 -7.37 -5.14 6.78
N ASN A 16 -6.56 -6.20 6.88
CA ASN A 16 -5.80 -6.50 8.09
C ASN A 16 -4.85 -5.36 8.49
N PHE A 17 -4.22 -4.71 7.50
CA PHE A 17 -3.33 -3.59 7.72
C PHE A 17 -4.08 -2.36 8.24
N ALA A 18 -5.24 -2.04 7.64
CA ALA A 18 -6.10 -0.95 8.09
C ALA A 18 -6.59 -1.17 9.53
N LEU A 19 -7.05 -2.38 9.86
CA LEU A 19 -7.45 -2.76 11.22
C LEU A 19 -6.28 -2.61 12.21
N ALA A 20 -5.06 -2.99 11.82
CA ALA A 20 -3.89 -2.81 12.68
C ALA A 20 -3.54 -1.33 12.93
N ILE A 21 -3.71 -0.46 11.92
CA ILE A 21 -3.48 0.99 12.05
C ILE A 21 -4.57 1.63 12.92
N GLU A 22 -5.83 1.22 12.78
CA GLU A 22 -6.95 1.76 13.55
C GLU A 22 -6.75 1.59 15.06
N GLN A 23 -6.04 0.53 15.48
CA GLN A 23 -5.70 0.28 16.89
C GLN A 23 -4.49 1.09 17.39
N MET A 24 -3.82 1.87 16.53
CA MET A 24 -2.68 2.70 16.93
C MET A 24 -3.15 4.03 17.51
N SER A 25 -2.53 4.46 18.62
CA SER A 25 -2.73 5.81 19.13
C SER A 25 -2.05 6.86 18.24
N ASP A 26 -2.54 8.10 18.27
CA ASP A 26 -1.88 9.23 17.59
C ASP A 26 -0.42 9.41 18.04
N THR A 27 -0.15 9.21 19.32
CA THR A 27 1.21 9.25 19.87
C THR A 27 2.10 8.17 19.28
N LYS A 28 1.56 6.98 18.99
CA LYS A 28 2.29 5.90 18.33
C LYS A 28 2.56 6.24 16.87
N LEU A 29 1.57 6.80 16.16
CA LEU A 29 1.71 7.24 14.77
C LEU A 29 2.83 8.28 14.61
N GLU A 30 2.98 9.20 15.56
CA GLU A 30 4.04 10.22 15.57
C GLU A 30 5.38 9.74 16.15
N SER A 31 5.44 8.54 16.72
CA SER A 31 6.69 8.00 17.25
C SER A 31 7.64 7.56 16.14
N VAL A 32 8.95 7.58 16.43
CA VAL A 32 9.98 7.01 15.54
C VAL A 32 9.64 5.55 15.24
N PHE A 33 9.73 5.18 13.97
CA PHE A 33 9.37 3.83 13.52
C PHE A 33 10.27 2.74 14.13
N LEU A 34 11.44 2.49 13.53
CA LEU A 34 12.45 1.55 14.02
C LEU A 34 13.78 2.26 14.31
N ASP A 35 14.16 3.14 13.39
CA ASP A 35 15.33 4.01 13.46
C ASP A 35 14.88 5.40 13.01
N LYS A 36 15.44 6.44 13.62
CA LYS A 36 15.11 7.84 13.34
C LYS A 36 15.26 8.19 11.87
N LYS A 37 16.18 7.53 11.14
CA LYS A 37 16.37 7.76 9.69
C LYS A 37 15.17 7.34 8.83
N TYR A 38 14.30 6.47 9.34
CA TYR A 38 13.08 6.05 8.62
C TYR A 38 11.87 6.94 8.94
N GLY A 39 12.01 7.94 9.81
CA GLY A 39 10.90 8.81 10.20
C GLY A 39 9.92 8.15 11.17
N THR A 40 8.68 8.60 11.15
CA THR A 40 7.61 8.15 12.06
C THR A 40 6.85 6.95 11.50
N TYR A 41 6.07 6.26 12.34
CA TYR A 41 5.11 5.25 11.85
C TYR A 41 4.20 5.81 10.77
N ARG A 42 3.64 7.02 11.00
CA ARG A 42 2.77 7.71 10.03
C ARG A 42 3.46 7.90 8.68
N ARG A 43 4.68 8.44 8.66
CA ARG A 43 5.41 8.67 7.39
C ARG A 43 5.65 7.38 6.61
N ASN A 44 5.94 6.28 7.31
CA ASN A 44 6.15 4.97 6.68
C ASN A 44 4.86 4.40 6.09
N ILE A 45 3.74 4.53 6.81
CA ILE A 45 2.42 4.13 6.34
C ILE A 45 2.01 4.93 5.09
N GLU A 46 2.18 6.26 5.13
CA GLU A 46 1.94 7.14 3.98
C GLU A 46 2.82 6.76 2.79
N GLY A 47 4.11 6.50 3.02
CA GLY A 47 5.05 6.08 1.98
C GLY A 47 4.66 4.76 1.32
N MET A 48 4.16 3.81 2.10
CA MET A 48 3.62 2.55 1.57
C MET A 48 2.36 2.80 0.71
N ILE A 49 1.45 3.68 1.15
CA ILE A 49 0.25 4.04 0.39
C ILE A 49 0.64 4.71 -0.94
N GLU A 50 1.54 5.69 -0.90
CA GLU A 50 2.10 6.37 -2.09
C GLU A 50 2.69 5.35 -3.09
N HIS A 51 3.47 4.39 -2.58
CA HIS A 51 4.09 3.34 -3.38
C HIS A 51 3.06 2.40 -4.03
N CYS A 52 1.98 2.04 -3.31
CA CYS A 52 0.87 1.27 -3.87
C CYS A 52 0.20 2.01 -5.04
N TYR A 53 -0.06 3.31 -4.90
CA TYR A 53 -0.63 4.11 -5.99
C TYR A 53 0.30 4.25 -7.18
N TYR A 54 1.61 4.40 -6.94
CA TYR A 54 2.63 4.43 -7.98
C TYR A 54 2.59 3.16 -8.84
N HIS A 55 2.58 1.98 -8.22
CA HIS A 55 2.50 0.72 -8.95
C HIS A 55 1.14 0.46 -9.60
N LEU A 56 0.04 0.88 -8.98
CA LEU A 56 -1.28 0.83 -9.63
C LEU A 56 -1.29 1.66 -10.93
N GLY A 57 -0.68 2.84 -10.92
CA GLY A 57 -0.51 3.67 -12.11
C GLY A 57 0.24 2.92 -13.23
N GLN A 58 1.33 2.23 -12.90
CA GLN A 58 2.07 1.40 -13.86
C GLN A 58 1.20 0.26 -14.44
N ILE A 59 0.44 -0.45 -13.61
CA ILE A 59 -0.46 -1.52 -14.05
C ILE A 59 -1.53 -0.97 -15.01
N VAL A 60 -2.10 0.20 -14.71
CA VAL A 60 -3.08 0.86 -15.57
C VAL A 60 -2.48 1.22 -16.93
N LEU A 61 -1.25 1.76 -16.96
CA LEU A 61 -0.56 2.09 -18.20
C LEU A 61 -0.28 0.84 -19.06
N ILE A 62 0.25 -0.23 -18.46
CA ILE A 62 0.49 -1.49 -19.16
C ILE A 62 -0.82 -2.05 -19.74
N ARG A 63 -1.91 -2.02 -18.95
CA ARG A 63 -3.23 -2.47 -19.42
C ARG A 63 -3.72 -1.67 -20.62
N LYS A 64 -3.52 -0.35 -20.64
CA LYS A 64 -3.85 0.50 -21.80
C LYS A 64 -3.03 0.10 -23.02
N MET A 65 -1.72 -0.04 -22.87
CA MET A 65 -0.81 -0.41 -23.98
C MET A 65 -1.13 -1.78 -24.60
N ILE A 66 -1.63 -2.74 -23.81
CA ILE A 66 -2.02 -4.06 -24.31
C ILE A 66 -3.40 -4.01 -25.00
N ASN A 67 -4.31 -3.15 -24.54
CA ASN A 67 -5.66 -3.05 -25.09
C ASN A 67 -5.78 -2.08 -26.27
N ASP A 68 -4.86 -1.12 -26.40
CA ASP A 68 -4.78 -0.16 -27.51
C ASP A 68 -3.91 -0.68 -28.68
N GLN A 69 -3.67 -1.99 -28.75
CA GLN A 69 -3.06 -2.60 -29.94
C GLN A 69 -4.07 -2.60 -31.10
N PRO A 70 -3.66 -2.23 -32.34
CA PRO A 70 -4.54 -2.24 -33.50
C PRO A 70 -5.11 -3.63 -33.83
#